data_AF-A0A0K1QFY9-F1
#
_entry.id   AF-A0A0K1QFY9-F1
#
_cell.length_a   1.000
_cell.length_b   1.000
_cell.length_c   1.000
_cell.angle_alpha   90.00
_cell.angle_beta   90.00
_cell.angle_gamma   90.00
#
_symmetry.space_group_name_H-M   'P 1'
#
loop_
_entity.id
_entity.type
_entity.pdbx_description
1 polymer ?
#
loop_
_entity_poly.entity_id
_entity_poly.type
_entity_poly.pdbx_seq_one_letter_code
_entity_poly.pdbx_strand_id
1 'polypeptide(L)' 'MKSQWVEREWHDNYWDEMSTGKINVLPLLLEDCEIPRLLRTKKYADFRADYSHGLDQLLRALHRAPRRV' A
#
# COMPACT_ATOMS: atom_id res chain seq x y z
N MET A 1 13.46 10.22 9.10
CA MET A 1 13.28 9.49 10.37
C MET A 1 13.12 8.01 10.05
N LYS A 2 14.07 7.15 10.42
CA LYS A 2 14.03 5.69 10.22
C LYS A 2 14.04 5.04 11.60
N SER A 3 12.90 4.86 12.24
CA SER A 3 12.87 4.08 13.47
C SER A 3 12.81 2.60 13.10
N GLN A 4 13.69 1.78 13.69
CA GLN A 4 13.67 0.32 13.54
C GLN A 4 12.33 -0.31 13.95
N TRP A 5 11.51 0.43 14.69
CA TRP A 5 10.18 0.01 15.11
C TRP A 5 9.19 0.00 13.94
N VAL A 6 9.26 1.01 13.04
CA VAL A 6 8.50 1.01 11.78
C VAL A 6 8.93 -0.16 10.89
N GLU A 7 10.22 -0.49 10.80
CA GLU A 7 10.64 -1.64 9.99
C GLU A 7 10.09 -2.98 10.50
N ARG A 8 10.00 -3.18 11.82
CA ARG A 8 9.47 -4.42 12.41
C ARG A 8 7.97 -4.59 12.20
N GLU A 9 7.19 -3.54 12.46
CA GLU A 9 5.73 -3.62 12.34
C GLU A 9 5.28 -3.85 10.89
N TRP A 10 6.05 -3.35 9.93
CA TRP A 10 5.81 -3.58 8.51
C TRP A 10 6.24 -4.98 8.06
N HIS A 11 7.31 -5.55 8.64
CA HIS A 11 7.73 -6.92 8.35
C HIS A 11 6.66 -7.94 8.73
N ASP A 12 6.11 -7.87 9.94
CA ASP A 12 5.12 -8.84 10.44
C ASP A 12 3.83 -8.80 9.60
N ASN A 13 3.30 -7.61 9.33
CA ASN A 13 2.11 -7.44 8.50
C ASN A 13 2.32 -7.91 7.06
N TYR A 14 3.52 -7.76 6.49
CA TYR A 14 3.83 -8.18 5.11
C TYR A 14 3.94 -9.70 4.97
N TRP A 15 4.48 -10.39 5.97
CA TRP A 15 4.52 -11.85 5.99
C TRP A 15 3.12 -12.47 6.05
N ASP A 16 2.21 -11.88 6.84
CA ASP A 16 0.79 -12.28 6.88
C ASP A 16 0.04 -11.98 5.58
N GLU A 17 0.41 -10.90 4.90
CA GLU A 17 -0.18 -10.50 3.62
C GLU A 17 0.25 -11.44 2.46
N MET A 18 1.51 -11.87 2.46
CA MET A 18 2.03 -12.86 1.50
C MET A 18 1.47 -14.27 1.72
N SER A 19 1.26 -14.68 2.96
CA SER A 19 0.73 -16.02 3.27
C SER A 19 -0.76 -16.16 2.95
N THR A 20 -1.53 -15.07 3.02
CA THR A 20 -2.99 -15.08 2.80
C THR A 20 -3.43 -14.64 1.41
N GLY A 21 -2.56 -14.00 0.62
CA GLY A 21 -2.89 -13.46 -0.71
C GLY A 21 -3.89 -12.30 -0.66
N LYS A 22 -4.13 -11.73 0.52
CA LYS A 22 -5.08 -10.63 0.75
C LYS A 22 -4.31 -9.33 0.86
N ILE A 23 -4.73 -8.29 0.15
CA ILE A 23 -4.16 -6.95 0.28
C ILE A 23 -4.67 -6.36 1.61
N ASN A 24 -3.78 -6.23 2.60
CA ASN A 24 -4.02 -5.58 3.88
C ASN A 24 -3.59 -4.11 3.87
N VAL A 25 -2.59 -3.74 3.06
CA VAL A 25 -2.10 -2.35 2.99
C VAL A 25 -2.23 -1.80 1.57
N LEU A 26 -2.90 -0.65 1.45
CA LEU A 26 -3.07 0.07 0.18
C LEU A 26 -2.28 1.38 0.21
N PRO A 27 -1.09 1.42 -0.42
CA PRO A 27 -0.22 2.57 -0.32
C PRO A 27 -0.63 3.70 -1.29
N LEU A 28 -0.53 4.93 -0.80
CA LEU A 28 -0.84 6.16 -1.53
C LEU A 28 0.46 6.95 -1.79
N LEU A 29 0.70 7.33 -3.04
CA LEU A 29 1.88 8.12 -3.41
C LEU A 29 1.45 9.55 -3.69
N LEU A 30 1.74 10.45 -2.76
CA LEU A 30 1.38 11.87 -2.86
C LEU A 30 2.50 12.72 -3.46
N GLU A 31 3.75 12.35 -3.19
CA GLU A 31 4.95 13.06 -3.63
C GLU A 31 6.07 12.07 -3.98
N ASP A 32 7.09 12.53 -4.69
CA ASP A 32 8.28 11.73 -4.99
C ASP A 32 9.08 11.45 -3.72
N CYS A 33 9.17 10.18 -3.33
CA CYS A 33 9.88 9.76 -2.14
C CYS A 33 10.67 8.47 -2.35
N GLU A 34 11.63 8.21 -1.46
CA GLU A 34 12.34 6.93 -1.44
C GLU A 34 11.40 5.81 -1.01
N ILE A 35 10.89 5.06 -1.99
CA ILE A 35 10.00 3.94 -1.73
C ILE A 35 10.74 2.82 -0.99
N PRO A 36 10.28 2.44 0.23
CA PRO A 36 10.85 1.33 1.00
C PRO A 36 10.82 0.03 0.19
N ARG A 37 11.87 -0.80 0.29
CA ARG A 37 12.03 -2.03 -0.51
C ARG A 37 10.82 -2.97 -0.42
N LEU A 38 10.21 -3.04 0.76
CA LEU A 38 9.04 -3.87 1.05
C LEU A 38 7.80 -3.47 0.23
N LEU A 39 7.65 -2.18 -0.05
CA LEU A 39 6.48 -1.67 -0.76
C LEU A 39 6.70 -1.67 -2.28
N ARG A 40 7.95 -1.70 -2.77
CA ARG A 40 8.27 -1.59 -4.21
C ARG A 40 7.54 -2.59 -5.11
N THR A 41 7.14 -3.73 -4.58
CA THR A 41 6.41 -4.78 -5.31
C THR A 41 4.89 -4.59 -5.30
N LYS A 42 4.38 -3.64 -4.52
CA LYS A 42 2.95 -3.33 -4.37
C LYS A 42 2.52 -2.26 -5.38
N LYS A 43 1.25 -2.30 -5.76
CA LYS A 43 0.64 -1.26 -6.58
C LYS A 43 0.21 -0.10 -5.70
N TYR A 44 0.53 1.11 -6.13
CA TYR A 44 0.20 2.36 -5.45
C TYR A 44 -0.95 3.04 -6.18
N ALA A 45 -1.79 3.76 -5.43
CA ALA A 45 -2.60 4.80 -6.02
C ALA A 45 -1.77 6.09 -6.06
N ASP A 46 -1.52 6.58 -7.28
CA ASP A 46 -0.65 7.73 -7.54
C ASP A 46 -1.47 9.02 -7.60
N PHE A 47 -1.20 9.92 -6.66
CA PHE A 47 -1.83 11.23 -6.52
C PHE A 47 -0.92 12.38 -6.96
N ARG A 48 0.31 12.11 -7.41
CA ARG A 48 1.29 13.15 -7.78
C ARG A 48 0.83 14.00 -8.97
N ALA A 49 0.16 13.37 -9.93
CA ALA A 49 -0.23 14.00 -11.19
C ALA A 49 -1.63 14.60 -11.17
N ASP A 50 -2.63 13.83 -10.72
CA ASP A 50 -4.03 14.26 -10.68
C ASP A 50 -4.78 13.55 -9.55
N TYR A 51 -5.54 14.34 -8.79
CA TYR A 51 -6.31 13.84 -7.64
C TYR A 51 -7.38 12.83 -8.07
N SER A 52 -8.09 13.12 -9.16
CA SER A 52 -9.19 12.28 -9.65
C SER A 52 -8.66 10.93 -10.14
N HIS A 53 -7.51 10.94 -10.79
CA HIS A 53 -6.80 9.75 -11.25
C HIS A 53 -6.36 8.87 -10.06
N GLY A 54 -5.73 9.46 -9.04
CA GLY A 54 -5.36 8.73 -7.83
C GLY A 54 -6.57 8.15 -7.10
N LEU A 55 -7.68 8.91 -7.06
CA LEU A 55 -8.93 8.48 -6.45
C LEU A 55 -9.58 7.30 -7.21
N ASP A 56 -9.60 7.32 -8.54
CA ASP A 56 -10.11 6.20 -9.34
C ASP A 56 -9.30 4.91 -9.07
N GLN A 57 -7.96 5.03 -8.99
CA GLN A 57 -7.11 3.90 -8.66
C GLN A 57 -7.39 3.34 -7.26
N LEU A 58 -7.59 4.22 -6.28
CA LEU A 58 -7.94 3.85 -4.90
C LEU A 58 -9.30 3.12 -4.85
N LEU A 59 -10.32 3.66 -5.51
CA LEU A 59 -11.66 3.06 -5.54
C LEU A 59 -11.67 1.68 -6.19
N ARG A 60 -10.91 1.48 -7.28
CA ARG A 60 -10.75 0.17 -7.92
C ARG A 60 -10.11 -0.86 -6.98
N ALA A 61 -9.13 -0.45 -6.18
CA ALA A 61 -8.48 -1.33 -5.22
C ALA A 61 -9.44 -1.74 -4.09
N LEU A 62 -10.22 -0.78 -3.57
CA LEU A 62 -11.23 -1.04 -2.53
C LEU A 62 -12.38 -1.93 -3.01
N HIS A 63 -12.83 -1.76 -4.26
CA HIS A 63 -13.88 -2.62 -4.82
C HIS A 63 -13.43 -4.08 -4.92
N ARG A 64 -12.14 -4.32 -5.13
CA ARG A 64 -11.55 -5.67 -5.25
C ARG A 64 -11.20 -6.30 -3.90
N ALA A 65 -11.20 -5.52 -2.81
CA ALA A 65 -10.96 -6.06 -1.48
C ALA A 65 -12.15 -6.95 -1.05
N PRO A 66 -11.92 -8.22 -0.65
CA PRO A 66 -13.01 -9.10 -0.25
C PRO A 66 -13.74 -8.49 0.96
N ARG A 67 -15.08 -8.38 0.87
CA ARG A 67 -15.91 -7.96 2.00
C ARG A 67 -15.64 -8.89 3.18
N ARG A 68 -15.14 -8.34 4.28
CA ARG A 68 -15.21 -9.01 5.57
C ARG A 68 -16.69 -9.01 5.98
N VAL A 69 -17.34 -10.18 5.87
CA VAL A 69 -18.62 -10.48 6.55
C VAL A 69 -18.28 -11.22 7.81
#